data_AF-X1MKY2-F1
#
_entry.id   AF-X1MKY2-F1
#
_cell.length_a   1.000
_cell.length_b   1.000
_cell.length_c   1.000
_cell.angle_alpha   90.00
_cell.angle_beta   90.00
_cell.angle_gamma   90.00
#
_symmetry.space_group_name_H-M   'P 1'
#
loop_
_entity.id
_entity.type
_entity.pdbx_description
1 polymer ?
#
loop_
_entity_poly.entity_id
_entity_poly.type
_entity_poly.pdbx_seq_one_letter_code
_entity_poly.pdbx_strand_id
1 'polypeptide(L)' 'MAEIHPFRGMRYNQRLVKDLSSVICPPYDIITPHVEQELYHQSEYNFVRLEHSRQLPQDTIIDSRYTRSAATLEQWLKLG' A
#
# COMPACT_ATOMS: atom_id res chain seq x y z
N MET A 1 -29.06 15.63 5.37
CA MET A 1 -29.25 14.17 5.44
C MET A 1 -28.04 13.55 4.75
N ALA A 2 -27.40 12.52 5.31
CA ALA A 2 -26.18 11.96 4.70
C ALA A 2 -26.53 11.13 3.46
N GLU A 3 -25.77 11.31 2.38
CA GLU A 3 -25.84 10.46 1.19
C GLU A 3 -24.91 9.25 1.38
N ILE A 4 -25.42 8.05 1.10
CA ILE A 4 -24.70 6.78 1.31
C ILE A 4 -24.56 6.07 -0.03
N HIS A 5 -23.33 5.75 -0.42
CA HIS A 5 -23.02 5.05 -1.66
C HIS A 5 -22.34 3.70 -1.38
N PRO A 6 -22.71 2.63 -2.10
CA PRO A 6 -21.99 1.36 -2.00
C PRO A 6 -20.60 1.48 -2.65
N PHE A 7 -19.64 0.74 -2.12
CA PHE A 7 -18.31 0.58 -2.71
C PHE A 7 -17.89 -0.89 -2.70
N ARG A 8 -16.95 -1.25 -3.57
CA ARG A 8 -16.40 -2.62 -3.62
C ARG A 8 -15.32 -2.76 -2.56
N GLY A 9 -15.58 -3.62 -1.57
CA GLY A 9 -14.55 -4.04 -0.61
C GLY A 9 -13.47 -4.87 -1.29
N MET A 10 -12.24 -4.78 -0.79
CA MET A 10 -11.09 -5.53 -1.28
C MET A 10 -10.54 -6.43 -0.16
N ARG A 11 -9.94 -7.55 -0.56
CA ARG A 11 -9.26 -8.49 0.33
C ARG A 11 -7.99 -8.98 -0.34
N TYR A 12 -6.98 -9.33 0.45
CA TYR A 12 -5.82 -10.03 -0.06
C TYR A 12 -6.20 -11.38 -0.66
N ASN A 13 -5.58 -11.73 -1.80
CA ASN A 13 -5.73 -13.04 -2.39
C ASN A 13 -5.01 -14.10 -1.55
N GLN A 14 -5.79 -15.00 -0.93
CA GLN A 14 -5.29 -16.08 -0.06
C GLN A 14 -4.45 -17.14 -0.79
N ARG A 15 -4.42 -17.12 -2.13
CA ARG A 15 -3.51 -17.96 -2.92
C ARG A 15 -2.10 -17.39 -2.95
N LEU A 16 -1.98 -16.07 -3.02
CA LEU A 16 -0.70 -15.35 -3.05
C LEU A 16 -0.19 -15.03 -1.63
N VAL A 17 -1.08 -14.53 -0.76
CA VAL A 17 -0.76 -14.16 0.61
C VAL A 17 -1.27 -15.25 1.54
N LYS A 18 -0.33 -16.03 2.11
CA LYS A 18 -0.64 -17.08 3.09
C LYS A 18 -0.66 -16.57 4.52
N ASP A 19 0.21 -15.62 4.83
CA ASP A 19 0.34 -15.03 6.14
C ASP A 19 0.13 -13.51 6.06
N LEU A 20 -0.95 -13.04 6.68
CA LEU A 20 -1.28 -11.62 6.75
C LEU A 20 -0.22 -10.82 7.53
N SER A 21 0.47 -11.42 8.50
CA SER A 21 1.49 -10.72 9.30
C SER A 21 2.65 -10.20 8.44
N SER A 22 2.89 -10.84 7.29
CA SER A 22 3.93 -10.47 6.33
C SER A 22 3.56 -9.30 5.40
N VAL A 23 2.27 -8.96 5.31
CA VAL A 23 1.76 -7.98 4.33
C VAL A 23 1.05 -6.79 4.97
N ILE A 24 0.92 -6.75 6.29
CA ILE A 24 0.39 -5.59 7.00
C ILE A 24 1.52 -4.68 7.49
N CYS A 25 1.20 -3.42 7.74
CA CYS A 25 2.11 -2.45 8.34
C CYS A 25 1.45 -1.80 9.56
N PRO A 26 2.26 -1.25 10.49
CA PRO A 26 1.75 -0.35 11.52
C PRO A 26 1.21 0.94 10.88
N PRO A 27 0.49 1.78 11.65
CA PRO A 27 0.10 3.12 11.22
C PRO A 27 1.28 4.02 10.83
N TYR A 28 1.09 4.87 9.82
CA TYR A 28 2.14 5.71 9.21
C TYR A 28 2.86 6.65 10.17
N ASP A 29 2.21 7.07 11.26
CA ASP A 29 2.73 8.02 12.24
C ASP A 29 3.86 7.43 13.10
N ILE A 30 3.97 6.10 13.15
CA ILE A 30 5.04 5.39 13.87
C ILE A 30 6.04 4.69 12.95
N ILE A 31 5.90 4.83 11.63
CA ILE A 31 6.85 4.27 10.65
C ILE A 31 8.08 5.19 10.55
N THR A 32 9.23 4.66 10.97
CA THR A 32 10.53 5.30 10.75
C THR A 32 11.11 4.88 9.40
N PRO A 33 12.10 5.60 8.83
CA PRO A 33 12.75 5.20 7.58
C PRO A 33 13.37 3.79 7.61
N HIS A 34 13.85 3.35 8.77
CA HIS A 34 14.35 1.98 8.96
C HIS A 34 13.23 0.96 8.85
N VAL A 35 12.14 1.18 9.58
CA VAL A 35 10.95 0.30 9.57
C VAL A 35 10.31 0.26 8.19
N GLU A 36 10.25 1.41 7.49
CA GLU A 36 9.79 1.47 6.10
C GLU A 36 10.62 0.53 5.21
N GLN A 37 11.95 0.59 5.31
CA GLN A 37 12.82 -0.29 4.52
C GLN A 37 12.56 -1.77 4.82
N GLU A 38 12.47 -2.14 6.10
CA GLU A 38 12.16 -3.52 6.52
C GLU A 38 10.83 -4.01 5.95
N LEU A 39 9.75 -3.23 6.09
CA LEU A 39 8.42 -3.58 5.58
C LEU A 39 8.42 -3.73 4.05
N TYR A 40 9.15 -2.87 3.34
CA TYR A 40 9.32 -2.97 1.89
C TYR A 40 10.06 -4.24 1.47
N HIS A 41 11.03 -4.69 2.26
CA HIS A 41 11.77 -5.95 2.02
C HIS A 41 10.99 -7.19 2.45
N GLN A 42 10.10 -7.07 3.44
CA GLN A 42 9.32 -8.17 3.97
C GLN A 42 8.35 -8.76 2.93
N SER A 43 7.70 -7.91 2.13
CA SER A 43 6.82 -8.38 1.05
C SER A 43 6.59 -7.34 -0.03
N GLU A 44 6.46 -7.81 -1.27
CA GLU A 44 6.00 -7.01 -2.41
C GLU A 44 4.55 -6.58 -2.28
N TYR A 45 3.75 -7.27 -1.45
CA TYR A 45 2.34 -6.97 -1.18
C TYR A 45 2.12 -6.28 0.17
N ASN A 46 3.19 -5.84 0.84
CA ASN A 46 3.05 -5.15 2.12
C ASN A 46 2.30 -3.81 1.96
N PHE A 47 1.30 -3.59 2.82
CA PHE A 47 0.39 -2.45 2.77
C PHE A 47 1.10 -1.10 2.93
N VAL A 48 2.34 -1.07 3.45
CA VAL A 48 3.18 0.13 3.51
C VAL A 48 3.30 0.81 2.14
N ARG A 49 3.26 0.05 1.05
CA ARG A 49 3.35 0.57 -0.34
C ARG A 49 2.13 1.42 -0.73
N LEU A 50 1.02 1.29 -0.02
CA LEU A 50 -0.20 2.07 -0.22
C LEU A 50 -0.36 3.15 0.85
N GLU A 51 -0.09 2.80 2.11
CA GLU A 51 -0.34 3.67 3.26
C GLU A 51 0.80 4.67 3.49
N HIS A 52 2.05 4.23 3.33
CA HIS A 52 3.26 5.04 3.49
C HIS A 52 4.25 4.80 2.34
N SER A 53 3.81 5.10 1.12
CA SER A 53 4.65 4.92 -0.07
C SER A 53 5.87 5.83 -0.03
N ARG A 54 7.03 5.28 -0.41
CA ARG A 54 8.34 5.95 -0.40
C ARG A 54 8.28 7.34 -1.01
N GLN A 55 8.82 8.33 -0.33
CA GLN A 55 9.05 9.63 -0.94
C GLN A 55 10.38 9.61 -1.69
N LEU A 56 10.39 10.11 -2.92
CA LEU A 56 11.62 10.21 -3.72
C LEU A 56 12.04 11.69 -3.85
N PRO A 57 13.34 11.99 -3.94
CA PRO A 57 13.81 13.37 -4.13
C PRO A 57 13.24 14.05 -5.39
N GLN A 58 12.94 13.26 -6.41
CA GLN A 58 12.35 13.69 -7.67
C GLN A 58 10.82 13.74 -7.69
N ASP A 59 10.14 13.52 -6.55
CA ASP A 59 8.68 13.58 -6.50
C ASP A 59 8.19 14.98 -6.89
N THR A 60 7.19 15.01 -7.77
CA THR A 60 6.51 16.20 -8.27
C THR A 60 5.03 16.14 -7.93
N ILE A 61 4.27 17.17 -8.29
CA ILE A 61 2.81 17.17 -8.11
C ILE A 61 2.15 16.07 -8.97
N ILE A 62 2.72 15.77 -10.14
CA ILE A 62 2.18 14.80 -11.11
C ILE A 62 2.71 13.38 -10.91
N ASP A 63 3.92 13.24 -10.36
CA ASP A 63 4.54 11.96 -10.03
C ASP A 63 5.01 12.01 -8.58
N SER A 64 4.13 11.53 -7.69
CA SER A 64 4.33 11.57 -6.24
C SER A 64 4.19 10.19 -5.64
N ARG A 65 4.47 10.06 -4.35
CA ARG A 65 4.16 8.85 -3.58
C ARG A 65 2.72 8.35 -3.77
N TYR A 66 1.75 9.27 -3.94
CA TYR A 66 0.34 8.93 -4.09
C TYR A 66 0.02 8.33 -5.46
N THR A 67 0.61 8.86 -6.53
CA THR A 67 0.43 8.29 -7.87
C THR A 67 1.10 6.91 -7.95
N ARG A 68 2.24 6.72 -7.27
CA ARG A 68 2.85 5.40 -7.11
C ARG A 68 1.99 4.42 -6.32
N SER A 69 1.35 4.84 -5.23
CA SER A 69 0.41 3.99 -4.49
C SER A 69 -0.78 3.59 -5.36
N ALA A 70 -1.34 4.52 -6.13
CA ALA A 70 -2.42 4.23 -7.07
C ALA A 70 -1.99 3.20 -8.13
N ALA A 71 -0.83 3.40 -8.77
CA ALA A 71 -0.29 2.46 -9.75
C ALA A 71 -0.02 1.06 -9.15
N THR A 72 0.50 1.01 -7.92
CA THR A 72 0.73 -0.24 -7.19
C THR A 72 -0.59 -0.98 -6.94
N LEU A 73 -1.62 -0.27 -6.45
CA LEU A 73 -2.93 -0.86 -6.21
C LEU A 73 -3.56 -1.38 -7.50
N GLU A 74 -3.49 -0.62 -8.60
CA GLU A 74 -3.98 -1.06 -9.91
C GLU A 74 -3.27 -2.32 -10.39
N GLN A 75 -1.96 -2.42 -10.19
CA GLN A 75 -1.19 -3.59 -10.55
C GLN A 75 -1.63 -4.81 -9.72
N TRP A 76 -1.80 -4.67 -8.41
CA TRP A 76 -2.25 -5.77 -7.56
C TRP A 76 -3.64 -6.26 -7.96
N LEU A 77 -4.58 -5.33 -8.24
CA LEU A 77 -5.93 -5.69 -8.70
C LEU A 77 -5.94 -6.43 -10.04
N LYS A 78 -4.97 -6.16 -10.93
CA LYS A 78 -4.83 -6.88 -12.21
C LYS A 78 -4.27 -8.29 -12.03
N LEU A 79 -3.36 -8.48 -11.08
CA LEU A 79 -2.74 -9.79 -10.80
C LEU A 79 -3.65 -10.74 -10.02
N GLY A 80 -4.59 -10.18 -9.25
CA GLY A 80 -5.55 -10.92 -8.45
C GLY A 80 -4.97 -11.31 -7.11
#